data_AF-A0A3D1X5F8-F1
#
_entry.id   AF-A0A3D1X5F8-F1
#
_cell.length_a   1.000
_cell.length_b   1.000
_cell.length_c   1.000
_cell.angle_alpha   90.00
_cell.angle_beta   90.00
_cell.angle_gamma   90.00
#
_symmetry.space_group_name_H-M   'P 1'
#
loop_
_entity.id
_entity.type
_entity.pdbx_description
1 polymer ?
#
loop_
_entity_poly.entity_id
_entity_poly.type
_entity_poly.pdbx_seq_one_letter_code
_entity_poly.pdbx_strand_id
1 'polypeptide(L)' 'MFRGKKYQDAAKQIEKNTQYDAAEGFGLICKTASAKFDETVELHVKLGV' A
#
# COMPACT_ATOMS: atom_id res chain seq x y z
N MET A 1 -8.24 -15.90 -4.82
CA MET A 1 -8.75 -14.71 -4.11
C MET A 1 -9.15 -13.66 -5.14
N PHE A 2 -10.45 -13.50 -5.43
CA PHE A 2 -10.91 -12.50 -6.39
C PHE A 2 -10.86 -11.10 -5.75
N ARG A 3 -9.81 -10.36 -6.07
CA ARG A 3 -9.67 -8.94 -5.70
C ARG A 3 -10.07 -8.08 -6.91
N GLY A 4 -10.81 -7.01 -6.68
CA GLY A 4 -11.30 -6.13 -7.75
C GLY A 4 -10.18 -5.51 -8.59
N LYS A 5 -10.50 -5.06 -9.81
CA LYS A 5 -9.50 -4.53 -10.77
C LYS A 5 -8.60 -3.43 -10.19
N LYS A 6 -9.17 -2.50 -9.41
CA LYS A 6 -8.44 -1.43 -8.71
C LYS A 6 -7.40 -1.97 -7.72
N TYR A 7 -7.73 -3.02 -6.98
CA TYR A 7 -6.81 -3.67 -6.06
C TYR A 7 -5.66 -4.35 -6.80
N GLN A 8 -5.96 -5.02 -7.91
CA GLN A 8 -4.93 -5.70 -8.71
C GLN A 8 -3.94 -4.72 -9.33
N ASP A 9 -4.41 -3.53 -9.72
CA ASP A 9 -3.56 -2.48 -10.27
C ASP A 9 -2.65 -1.87 -9.20
N ALA A 10 -3.21 -1.48 -8.05
CA ALA A 10 -2.44 -1.00 -6.91
C ALA A 10 -1.42 -2.03 -6.40
N ALA A 11 -1.81 -3.31 -6.34
CA ALA A 11 -0.93 -4.38 -5.88
C ALA A 11 0.24 -4.69 -6.84
N LYS A 12 0.15 -4.30 -8.11
CA LYS A 12 1.28 -4.40 -9.06
C LYS A 12 2.30 -3.29 -8.86
N GLN A 13 1.87 -2.13 -8.35
CA GLN A 13 2.76 -1.00 -8.07
C GLN A 13 3.59 -1.22 -6.80
N ILE A 14 3.12 -2.08 -5.89
CA ILE A 14 3.79 -2.40 -4.63
C ILE A 14 4.63 -3.69 -4.78
N GLU A 15 5.95 -3.58 -4.69
CA GLU A 15 6.85 -4.73 -4.60
C GLU A 15 6.98 -5.23 -3.16
N LYS A 16 6.44 -6.42 -2.90
CA LYS A 16 6.42 -7.02 -1.55
C LYS A 16 7.78 -7.48 -1.03
N ASN A 17 8.79 -7.61 -1.91
CA ASN A 17 10.15 -8.01 -1.52
C ASN A 17 11.07 -6.82 -1.29
N THR A 18 10.62 -5.60 -1.60
CA THR A 18 11.45 -4.40 -1.50
C THR A 18 11.12 -3.68 -0.20
N GLN A 19 12.16 -3.39 0.58
CA GLN A 19 12.02 -2.53 1.74
C GLN A 19 12.11 -1.08 1.26
N TYR A 20 10.95 -0.44 1.11
CA TYR A 20 10.88 0.96 0.73
C TYR A 20 11.37 1.86 1.87
N ASP A 21 12.06 2.94 1.51
CA ASP A 21 12.31 4.03 2.44
C ASP A 21 10.99 4.69 2.85
N ALA A 22 10.94 5.33 4.02
CA ALA A 22 9.73 5.97 4.52
C ALA A 22 9.15 6.95 3.48
N ALA A 23 10.01 7.77 2.84
CA ALA A 23 9.57 8.75 1.85
C ALA A 23 8.96 8.10 0.60
N GLU A 24 9.55 7.01 0.11
CA GLU A 24 9.04 6.26 -1.05
C GLU A 24 7.74 5.52 -0.71
N GLY A 25 7.66 4.94 0.49
CA GLY A 25 6.48 4.25 1.00
C GLY A 25 5.26 5.18 1.07
N PHE A 26 5.41 6.40 1.62
CA PHE A 26 4.32 7.39 1.67
C PHE A 26 3.85 7.80 0.26
N GLY A 27 4.78 7.96 -0.69
CA GLY A 27 4.43 8.27 -2.08
C GLY A 27 3.64 7.16 -2.76
N LEU A 28 4.02 5.90 -2.51
CA LEU A 28 3.30 4.72 -2.99
C LEU A 28 1.91 4.62 -2.38
N ILE A 29 1.75 4.85 -1.07
CA ILE A 29 0.47 4.80 -0.38
C ILE A 29 -0.51 5.80 -1.02
N CYS A 30 -0.10 7.06 -1.22
CA CYS A 30 -0.94 8.08 -1.88
C CYS A 30 -1.29 7.73 -3.33
N LYS A 31 -0.40 7.06 -4.09
CA LYS A 31 -0.70 6.61 -5.46
C LYS A 31 -1.65 5.43 -5.51
N THR A 32 -1.59 4.57 -4.49
CA THR A 32 -2.44 3.37 -4.39
C THR A 32 -3.82 3.67 -3.80
N ALA A 33 -4.00 4.85 -3.18
CA ALA A 33 -5.28 5.39 -2.74
C ALA A 33 -6.19 5.67 -3.95
N SER A 34 -6.96 4.65 -4.35
CA SER A 34 -7.82 4.68 -5.52
C SER A 34 -9.24 5.17 -5.20
N ALA A 35 -9.57 5.40 -3.93
CA ALA A 35 -10.89 5.85 -3.53
C ALA A 35 -11.02 7.38 -3.68
N LYS A 36 -12.26 7.85 -3.77
CA LYS A 36 -12.59 9.28 -3.92
C LYS A 36 -12.84 9.97 -2.56
N PHE A 37 -12.36 9.38 -1.48
CA PHE A 37 -12.52 9.87 -0.11
C PHE A 37 -11.17 9.81 0.60
N ASP A 38 -11.07 10.47 1.75
CA ASP A 38 -9.86 10.46 2.58
C ASP A 38 -9.67 9.06 3.18
N GLU A 39 -8.83 8.24 2.52
CA GLU A 39 -8.53 6.87 2.95
C GLU A 39 -7.60 6.88 4.17
N THR A 40 -7.81 5.93 5.08
CA THR A 40 -6.98 5.80 6.30
C THR A 40 -5.75 4.94 6.02
N VAL A 41 -4.58 5.39 6.47
CA VAL A 41 -3.32 4.65 6.37
C VAL A 41 -3.12 3.79 7.62
N GLU A 42 -3.05 2.47 7.44
CA GLU A 42 -2.77 1.52 8.53
C GLU A 42 -1.29 1.10 8.52
N LEU A 43 -0.67 1.04 9.70
CA LEU A 43 0.72 0.63 9.89
C LEU A 43 0.77 -0.68 10.69
N HIS A 44 1.24 -1.75 10.04
CA HIS A 44 1.42 -3.05 10.66
C HIS A 44 2.87 -3.21 11.13
N VAL A 45 3.09 -3.18 12.44
CA VAL A 45 4.42 -3.42 13.04
C VAL A 45 4.40 -4.75 13.77
N LYS A 46 5.27 -5.68 13.35
CA LYS A 46 5.50 -6.93 14.09
C LYS A 46 6.50 -6.65 15.22
N LEU A 47 5.98 -6.39 16.41
CA LEU A 47 6.78 -6.27 17.63
C LEU A 47 7.22 -7.68 18.07
N GLY A 48 8.50 -7.98 17.89
CA GLY A 48 9.10 -9.29 18.23
C GLY A 48 9.49 -9.36 19.70
N VAL A 49 8.49 -9.28 20.58
CA VAL A 49 8.66 -9.57 22.03
C VAL A 49 8.64 -11.06 22.29
#